data_AF-A0A2S6AZD3-F1
#
_entry.id   AF-A0A2S6AZD3-F1
#
_cell.length_a   1.000
_cell.length_b   1.000
_cell.length_c   1.000
_cell.angle_alpha   90.00
_cell.angle_beta   90.00
_cell.angle_gamma   90.00
#
_symmetry.space_group_name_H-M   'P 1'
#
loop_
_entity.id
_entity.type
_entity.pdbx_description
1 polymer ?
#
loop_
_entity_poly.entity_id
_entity_poly.type
_entity_poly.pdbx_seq_one_letter_code
_entity_poly.pdbx_strand_id
1 'polypeptide(L)' 'VDNRAGAGGNVGAELVARAPNDGYTLLMGTVGTHGINRALYPKLPFDPEKDFAPVGLIGTAPLVLAVSGNAEGKTAA' A
#
# COMPACT_ATOMS: atom_id res chain seq x y z
N VAL A 1 -7.96 -11.41 -10.23
CA VAL A 1 -7.66 -10.43 -9.15
C VAL A 1 -8.22 -11.00 -7.86
N ASP A 2 -7.41 -11.07 -6.80
CA ASP A 2 -7.80 -11.57 -5.48
C ASP A 2 -7.50 -10.48 -4.44
N ASN A 3 -8.53 -10.00 -3.73
CA ASN A 3 -8.41 -8.88 -2.80
C ASN A 3 -8.06 -9.36 -1.39
N ARG A 4 -6.80 -9.20 -0.99
CA ARG A 4 -6.29 -9.55 0.35
C ARG A 4 -6.14 -8.31 1.24
N ALA A 5 -7.25 -7.91 1.87
CA ALA A 5 -7.29 -6.76 2.76
C ALA A 5 -6.73 -7.05 4.16
N GLY A 6 -6.35 -5.99 4.90
CA GLY A 6 -5.91 -6.06 6.30
C GLY A 6 -4.60 -5.34 6.56
N ALA A 7 -4.46 -4.78 7.77
CA ALA A 7 -3.24 -4.10 8.25
C ALA A 7 -2.63 -3.11 7.24
N GLY A 8 -3.44 -2.20 6.68
CA GLY A 8 -2.95 -1.22 5.70
C GLY A 8 -2.42 -1.83 4.40
N GLY A 9 -2.85 -3.05 4.05
CA GLY A 9 -2.39 -3.79 2.87
C GLY A 9 -1.25 -4.77 3.16
N ASN A 10 -0.71 -4.81 4.38
CA ASN A 10 0.43 -5.67 4.72
C ASN A 10 0.13 -7.17 4.60
N VAL A 11 -1.12 -7.59 4.83
CA VAL A 11 -1.52 -9.02 4.70
C VAL A 11 -1.32 -9.51 3.27
N GLY A 12 -1.77 -8.73 2.28
CA GLY A 12 -1.56 -9.05 0.87
C GLY A 12 -0.08 -8.98 0.48
N ALA A 13 0.64 -7.96 0.97
CA ALA A 13 2.05 -7.80 0.68
C ALA A 13 2.92 -8.94 1.25
N GLU A 14 2.68 -9.36 2.49
CA GLU A 14 3.37 -10.50 3.10
C GLU A 14 3.15 -11.80 2.31
N LEU A 15 1.91 -12.05 1.88
CA LEU A 15 1.59 -13.23 1.09
C LEU A 15 2.40 -13.26 -0.21
N VAL A 16 2.49 -12.13 -0.92
CA VAL A 16 3.26 -12.06 -2.18
C VAL A 16 4.76 -12.13 -1.93
N ALA A 17 5.29 -11.48 -0.87
CA ALA A 17 6.70 -11.56 -0.50
C ALA A 17 7.16 -13.00 -0.21
N ARG A 18 6.25 -13.86 0.26
CA ARG A 18 6.52 -15.28 0.55
C ARG A 18 6.19 -16.23 -0.61
N ALA A 19 5.62 -15.73 -1.70
CA ALA A 19 5.21 -16.56 -2.83
C ALA A 19 6.42 -17.07 -3.62
N PRO A 20 6.27 -18.15 -4.42
CA PRO A 20 7.29 -18.53 -5.39
C PRO A 20 7.65 -17.37 -6.32
N ASN A 21 8.94 -17.20 -6.60
CA ASN A 21 9.47 -16.17 -7.49
C ASN A 21 9.36 -16.57 -8.96
N ASP A 22 8.19 -17.04 -9.37
CA ASP A 22 7.91 -17.59 -10.72
C ASP A 22 7.14 -16.63 -11.64
N GLY A 23 6.75 -15.45 -11.13
CA GLY A 23 6.05 -14.40 -11.88
C GLY A 23 4.54 -14.56 -11.96
N TYR A 24 3.94 -15.61 -11.39
CA TYR A 24 2.49 -15.81 -11.42
C TYR A 24 1.76 -15.12 -10.26
N THR A 25 2.49 -14.73 -9.22
CA THR A 25 1.94 -13.99 -8.08
C THR A 25 2.48 -12.58 -8.09
N LEU A 26 1.61 -11.59 -8.30
CA LEU A 26 1.95 -10.18 -8.38
C LEU A 26 1.20 -9.38 -7.32
N LEU A 27 1.84 -8.33 -6.81
CA LEU A 27 1.24 -7.39 -5.86
C LEU A 27 0.93 -6.07 -6.55
N MET A 28 -0.30 -5.56 -6.35
CA MET A 28 -0.61 -4.16 -6.60
C MET A 28 -0.12 -3.33 -5.40
N GLY A 29 1.13 -2.87 -5.46
CA GLY A 29 1.76 -2.04 -4.43
C GLY A 29 1.22 -0.61 -4.41
N THR A 30 1.27 0.04 -3.24
CA THR A 30 0.94 1.45 -3.07
C THR A 30 2.00 2.14 -2.22
N VAL A 31 1.96 3.48 -2.16
CA VAL A 31 2.74 4.28 -1.21
C VAL A 31 2.54 3.83 0.25
N GLY A 32 1.37 3.26 0.58
CA GLY A 32 1.10 2.65 1.87
C GLY A 32 2.03 1.45 2.14
N THR A 33 1.91 0.41 1.33
CA THR A 33 2.64 -0.86 1.55
C THR A 33 4.14 -0.76 1.33
N HIS A 34 4.60 0.11 0.42
CA HIS A 34 6.01 0.22 0.01
C HIS A 34 6.73 1.48 0.52
N GLY A 35 6.11 2.24 1.42
CA GLY A 35 6.74 3.43 2.00
C GLY A 35 6.25 3.73 3.41
N ILE A 36 4.98 4.09 3.55
CA ILE A 36 4.41 4.57 4.82
C ILE A 36 4.44 3.48 5.89
N ASN A 37 4.06 2.25 5.56
CA ASN A 37 3.92 1.18 6.55
C ASN A 37 5.25 0.82 7.23
N ARG A 38 6.40 1.00 6.56
CA ARG A 38 7.73 0.82 7.15
C ARG A 38 7.97 1.75 8.35
N ALA A 39 7.40 2.96 8.31
CA ALA A 39 7.51 3.93 9.39
C ALA A 39 6.44 3.76 10.48
N LEU A 40 5.25 3.25 10.12
CA LEU A 40 4.11 3.15 11.04
C LEU A 40 4.02 1.82 11.80
N TYR A 41 4.46 0.71 11.21
CA TYR A 41 4.40 -0.61 11.84
C TYR A 41 5.74 -0.91 12.52
N PRO A 42 5.78 -1.10 13.86
CA PRO A 42 7.01 -1.41 14.58
C PRO A 42 7.72 -2.67 14.06
N LYS A 43 6.93 -3.61 13.53
CA LYS A 43 7.40 -4.81 12.86
C LYS A 43 6.62 -5.02 11.58
N LEU A 44 7.27 -4.76 10.46
CA LEU A 44 6.75 -5.09 9.13
C LEU A 44 7.16 -6.54 8.78
N PRO A 45 6.24 -7.38 8.24
CA PRO A 45 6.54 -8.79 7.97
C PRO A 45 7.32 -9.04 6.67
N PHE A 46 7.73 -7.98 5.97
CA PHE A 46 8.51 -7.99 4.72
C PHE A 46 9.40 -6.73 4.65
N ASP A 47 10.43 -6.75 3.82
CA ASP A 47 11.23 -5.59 3.42
C ASP A 47 10.76 -5.08 2.03
N PRO A 48 10.14 -3.89 1.94
CA PRO A 48 9.56 -3.39 0.69
C PRO A 48 10.59 -3.13 -0.42
N GLU A 49 11.88 -3.02 -0.08
CA GLU A 49 12.95 -2.82 -1.07
C GLU A 49 13.62 -4.13 -1.51
N LYS A 50 13.68 -5.14 -0.64
CA LYS A 50 14.43 -6.38 -0.90
C LYS A 50 13.57 -7.56 -1.30
N ASP A 51 12.33 -7.62 -0.82
CA ASP A 51 11.46 -8.78 -1.02
C ASP A 51 10.60 -8.65 -2.31
N PHE A 52 10.71 -7.52 -3.01
CA PHE A 52 9.92 -7.25 -4.22
C PHE A 52 10.81 -6.76 -5.37
N ALA A 53 10.57 -7.33 -6.56
CA ALA A 53 11.10 -6.81 -7.81
C ALA A 53 10.07 -5.85 -8.46
N PRO A 54 10.40 -4.58 -8.69
CA PRO A 54 9.46 -3.64 -9.30
C PRO A 54 9.22 -3.99 -10.78
N VAL A 55 7.94 -4.12 -11.16
CA VAL A 55 7.53 -4.35 -12.56
C VAL A 55 7.32 -3.01 -13.28
N GLY A 56 6.62 -2.07 -12.66
CA GLY A 56 6.37 -0.74 -13.23
C GLY A 56 5.37 0.10 -12.42
N LEU A 57 5.35 1.41 -12.69
CA LEU A 57 4.38 2.35 -12.13
C LEU A 57 3.07 2.25 -12.92
N ILE A 58 1.96 1.97 -12.23
CA ILE A 58 0.63 1.84 -12.85
C ILE A 58 -0.16 3.16 -12.84
N GLY A 59 0.10 4.03 -11.86
CA GLY A 59 -0.54 5.33 -11.77
C GLY A 59 -0.17 6.09 -10.50
N THR A 60 -0.50 7.38 -10.48
CA THR A 60 -0.37 8.26 -9.32
C THR A 60 -1.71 8.94 -9.05
N ALA A 61 -1.99 9.24 -7.78
CA ALA A 61 -3.18 9.97 -7.37
C ALA A 61 -2.83 10.93 -6.23
N PRO A 62 -3.25 12.20 -6.28
CA PRO A 62 -3.06 13.12 -5.18
C PRO A 62 -4.00 12.76 -4.01
N LEU A 63 -3.54 12.99 -2.78
CA LEU A 63 -4.41 12.97 -1.60
C LEU A 63 -5.08 14.34 -1.47
N VAL A 64 -6.40 14.34 -1.27
CA VAL A 64 -7.18 15.56 -1.07
C VAL A 64 -7.82 15.55 0.31
N LEU A 65 -7.82 16.71 0.98
CA LEU A 65 -8.60 16.92 2.18
C LEU A 65 -10.06 17.13 1.77
N ALA A 66 -10.92 16.17 2.08
CA ALA A 66 -12.36 16.27 1.89
C ALA A 66 -13.04 16.41 3.24
N VAL A 67 -14.12 17.19 3.27
CA VAL A 67 -15.00 17.35 4.44
C VAL A 67 -16.41 16.90 4.08
N SER A 68 -17.19 16.55 5.11
CA SER A 68 -18.63 16.33 4.93
C SER A 68 -19.28 17.59 4.33
N GLY A 69 -20.30 17.43 3.49
CA GLY A 69 -21.05 18.56 2.93
C GLY A 69 -21.71 19.45 3.99
N ASN A 70 -21.87 18.93 5.22
CA ASN A 70 -22.43 19.65 6.37
C ASN A 70 -21.34 20.18 7.33
N ALA A 71 -20.06 20.10 6.99
CA ALA A 71 -18.99 20.62 7.84
C ALA A 71 -19.07 22.16 7.93
N GLU A 72 -18.84 22.71 9.13
CA GLU A 72 -18.83 24.16 9.33
C GLU A 72 -17.61 24.83 8.68
N GLY A 73 -16.47 24.13 8.63
CA GLY A 73 -15.25 24.58 7.97
C GLY A 73 -15.35 24.46 6.45
N LYS A 74 -15.15 25.58 5.74
CA LYS A 74 -15.29 25.67 4.27
C LYS A 74 -13.97 25.81 3.51
N THR A 75 -12.86 25.99 4.21
CA THR A 75 -11.53 26.20 3.64
C THR A 75 -10.49 25.45 4.47
N ALA A 76 -9.44 24.98 3.80
CA ALA A 76 -8.22 24.58 4.50
C ALA A 76 -7.61 25.82 5.18
N ALA A 77 -6.93 25.62 6.31
CA ALA A 77 -6.18 26.67 7.01
C ALA A 77 -4.93 27.09 6.22
#